data_AF-A0A7V0IF93-F1
#
_entry.id   AF-A0A7V0IF93-F1
#
_cell.length_a   1.000
_cell.length_b   1.000
_cell.length_c   1.000
_cell.angle_alpha   90.00
_cell.angle_beta   90.00
_cell.angle_gamma   90.00
#
_symmetry.space_group_name_H-M   'P 1'
#
loop_
_entity.id
_entity.type
_entity.pdbx_description
1 polymer ?
#
loop_
_entity_poly.entity_id
_entity_poly.type
_entity_poly.pdbx_seq_one_letter_code
_entity_poly.pdbx_strand_id
1 'polypeptide(L)'
;MDENVKVPPHSLETERAVLGAMILFPETTEIGLERLDEDMFYSPAHRIIFNRILQMVQDNQPVDSITINEALIKHGELDKVGGAEYIAQLVNTVITPAHFEEYVELLEEKALLRKIVKLCTDAIDRAYRGPGDVKL
;
A
#
# COMPACT_ATOMS: atom_id res chain seq x y z
N MET A 1 -7.80 -8.55 -31.23
CA MET A 1 -6.58 -9.21 -30.72
C MET A 1 -6.44 -8.73 -29.29
N ASP A 2 -7.04 -9.44 -28.34
CA ASP A 2 -6.87 -9.13 -26.92
C ASP A 2 -5.56 -9.77 -26.46
N GLU A 3 -4.46 -9.11 -26.79
CA GLU A 3 -3.13 -9.42 -26.23
C GLU A 3 -3.11 -9.01 -24.76
N ASN A 4 -3.61 -9.91 -23.92
CA ASN A 4 -3.20 -10.13 -22.53
C ASN A 4 -2.54 -8.91 -21.86
N VAL A 5 -3.36 -7.93 -21.45
CA VAL A 5 -2.89 -6.79 -20.66
C VAL A 5 -2.26 -7.35 -19.39
N LYS A 6 -0.92 -7.39 -19.34
CA LYS A 6 -0.18 -7.89 -18.18
C LYS A 6 -0.37 -6.91 -17.04
N VAL A 7 -1.29 -7.23 -16.14
CA VAL A 7 -1.48 -6.45 -14.92
C VAL A 7 -0.31 -6.75 -13.97
N PRO A 8 0.34 -5.72 -13.40
CA PRO A 8 1.42 -5.93 -12.44
C PRO A 8 0.98 -6.84 -11.27
N PRO A 9 1.85 -7.68 -10.70
CA PRO A 9 1.50 -8.55 -9.57
C PRO A 9 0.93 -7.76 -8.38
N HIS A 10 -0.27 -8.08 -7.91
CA HIS A 10 -0.92 -7.37 -6.80
C HIS A 10 -1.96 -8.26 -6.12
N SER A 11 -2.38 -7.86 -4.92
CA SER A 11 -3.51 -8.46 -4.23
C SER A 11 -4.23 -7.38 -3.42
N LEU A 12 -5.32 -6.85 -3.96
CA LEU A 12 -6.12 -5.83 -3.26
C LEU A 12 -6.73 -6.38 -1.97
N GLU A 13 -7.05 -7.68 -1.93
CA GLU A 13 -7.57 -8.35 -0.73
C GLU A 13 -6.52 -8.35 0.39
N THR A 14 -5.27 -8.67 0.07
CA THR A 14 -4.16 -8.63 1.01
C THR A 14 -3.90 -7.21 1.52
N GLU A 15 -3.87 -6.23 0.61
CA GLU A 15 -3.69 -4.82 1.00
C GLU A 15 -4.80 -4.34 1.95
N ARG A 16 -6.05 -4.71 1.67
CA ARG A 16 -7.20 -4.37 2.51
C ARG A 16 -7.10 -5.04 3.88
N ALA A 17 -6.69 -6.30 3.94
CA ALA A 17 -6.51 -7.04 5.18
C ALA A 17 -5.41 -6.42 6.05
N VAL A 18 -4.28 -6.06 5.44
CA VAL A 18 -3.16 -5.39 6.14
C VAL A 18 -3.61 -4.04 6.70
N LEU A 19 -4.18 -3.16 5.88
CA LEU A 19 -4.61 -1.84 6.34
C LEU A 19 -5.74 -1.92 7.37
N GLY A 20 -6.71 -2.81 7.15
CA GLY A 20 -7.80 -3.02 8.09
C GLY A 20 -7.29 -3.49 9.46
N ALA A 21 -6.30 -4.40 9.47
CA ALA A 21 -5.70 -4.88 10.70
C ALA A 21 -4.93 -3.76 11.40
N MET A 22 -4.11 -2.99 10.68
CA MET A 22 -3.37 -1.85 11.25
C MET A 22 -4.31 -0.82 11.88
N ILE A 23 -5.47 -0.56 11.28
CA ILE A 23 -6.45 0.40 11.83
C ILE A 23 -7.20 -0.17 13.05
N LEU A 24 -7.43 -1.49 13.09
CA LEU A 24 -8.25 -2.13 14.11
C LEU A 24 -7.46 -2.60 15.35
N PHE A 25 -6.24 -3.07 15.13
CA PHE A 25 -5.40 -3.75 16.12
C PHE A 25 -4.07 -2.99 16.27
N PRO A 26 -3.89 -2.20 17.34
CA PRO A 26 -2.69 -1.39 17.55
C PRO A 26 -1.38 -2.19 17.48
N GLU A 27 -1.39 -3.43 17.95
CA GLU A 27 -0.22 -4.35 17.92
C GLU A 27 0.26 -4.67 16.50
N THR A 28 -0.62 -4.61 15.50
CA THR A 28 -0.25 -4.85 14.09
C THR A 28 0.34 -3.62 13.43
N THR A 29 0.07 -2.43 13.96
CA THR A 29 0.58 -1.17 13.39
C THR A 29 2.10 -1.12 13.49
N GLU A 30 2.67 -1.46 14.65
CA GLU A 30 4.13 -1.45 14.85
C GLU A 30 4.83 -2.41 13.88
N ILE A 31 4.35 -3.65 13.78
CA ILE A 31 4.87 -4.67 12.85
C ILE A 31 4.75 -4.21 11.40
N GLY A 32 3.59 -3.65 11.03
CA GLY A 32 3.34 -3.15 9.69
C GLY A 32 4.29 -2.01 9.31
N LEU A 33 4.55 -1.06 10.22
CA LEU A 33 5.45 0.07 9.97
C LEU A 33 6.94 -0.32 9.96
N GLU A 34 7.32 -1.42 10.63
CA GLU A 34 8.69 -1.93 10.55
C GLU A 34 8.99 -2.60 9.20
N ARG A 35 7.99 -3.25 8.60
CA ARG A 35 8.18 -4.10 7.41
C ARG A 35 7.76 -3.47 6.09
N LEU A 36 6.79 -2.56 6.11
CA LEU A 36 6.14 -2.07 4.90
C LEU A 36 6.54 -0.63 4.58
N ASP A 37 6.58 -0.35 3.28
CA ASP A 37 6.68 1.00 2.71
C ASP A 37 5.45 1.29 1.82
N GLU A 38 5.16 2.57 1.59
CA GLU A 38 4.05 2.99 0.71
C GLU A 38 4.10 2.34 -0.68
N ASP A 39 5.29 2.16 -1.24
CA ASP A 39 5.50 1.61 -2.58
C ASP A 39 5.12 0.12 -2.69
N MET A 40 4.96 -0.56 -1.54
CA MET A 40 4.52 -1.96 -1.49
C MET A 40 3.03 -2.11 -1.83
N PHE A 41 2.22 -1.07 -1.65
CA PHE A 41 0.82 -1.07 -2.05
C PHE A 41 0.68 -0.79 -3.55
N TYR A 42 -0.12 -1.58 -4.24
CA TYR A 42 -0.47 -1.35 -5.64
C TYR A 42 -1.51 -0.23 -5.77
N SER A 43 -2.50 -0.20 -4.88
CA SER A 43 -3.57 0.80 -4.91
C SER A 43 -3.08 2.17 -4.44
N PRO A 44 -3.25 3.25 -5.24
CA PRO A 44 -2.93 4.60 -4.80
C PRO A 44 -3.68 5.02 -3.54
N ALA A 45 -4.93 4.59 -3.38
CA ALA A 45 -5.72 4.85 -2.17
C ALA A 45 -5.07 4.21 -0.94
N HIS A 46 -4.61 2.97 -1.06
CA HIS A 46 -3.95 2.26 0.03
C HIS A 46 -2.60 2.89 0.41
N ARG A 47 -1.84 3.43 -0.56
CA ARG A 47 -0.63 4.22 -0.28
C ARG A 47 -0.93 5.42 0.60
N ILE A 48 -1.98 6.18 0.25
CA ILE A 48 -2.41 7.36 1.00
C ILE A 48 -2.78 6.96 2.43
N ILE A 49 -3.56 5.89 2.60
CA ILE A 49 -3.97 5.39 3.92
C ILE A 49 -2.74 4.98 4.73
N PHE A 50 -1.84 4.16 4.17
CA PHE A 50 -0.63 3.71 4.85
C PHE A 50 0.25 4.88 5.30
N ASN A 51 0.48 5.86 4.40
CA ASN A 51 1.23 7.06 4.74
C ASN A 51 0.59 7.86 5.86
N ARG A 52 -0.74 7.95 5.86
CA ARG A 52 -1.45 8.64 6.93
C ARG A 52 -1.26 7.93 8.26
N ILE A 53 -1.32 6.60 8.30
CA ILE A 53 -1.01 5.78 9.47
C ILE A 53 0.41 6.05 9.95
N LEU A 54 1.40 5.99 9.04
CA LEU A 54 2.80 6.26 9.35
C LEU A 54 2.99 7.65 9.98
N GLN A 55 2.41 8.68 9.38
CA GLN A 55 2.51 10.06 9.89
C GLN A 55 1.84 10.20 11.26
N MET A 56 0.66 9.60 11.46
CA MET A 56 -0.02 9.62 12.76
C MET A 56 0.83 8.98 13.85
N VAL A 57 1.46 7.83 13.58
CA VAL A 57 2.36 7.17 14.54
C VAL A 57 3.60 8.03 14.82
N GLN A 58 4.20 8.63 13.80
CA GLN A 58 5.34 9.56 13.98
C GLN A 58 4.96 10.78 14.85
N ASP A 59 3.73 11.26 14.71
CA ASP A 59 3.17 12.37 15.51
C ASP A 59 2.68 11.92 16.90
N ASN A 60 2.91 10.66 17.29
CA ASN A 60 2.39 10.04 18.52
C ASN A 60 0.85 10.14 18.65
N GLN A 61 0.15 10.08 17.53
CA GLN A 61 -1.30 10.04 17.48
C GLN A 61 -1.79 8.59 17.43
N PRO A 62 -2.84 8.24 18.19
CA PRO A 62 -3.45 6.91 18.10
C PRO A 62 -4.04 6.71 16.69
N VAL A 63 -3.97 5.47 16.20
CA VAL A 63 -4.53 5.06 14.92
C VAL A 63 -5.75 4.18 15.20
N ASP A 64 -6.92 4.68 14.80
CA ASP A 64 -8.18 3.96 14.81
C ASP A 64 -9.10 4.49 13.70
N SER A 65 -10.25 3.85 13.49
CA SER A 65 -11.17 4.20 12.40
C SER A 65 -11.71 5.64 12.46
N ILE A 66 -11.84 6.24 13.63
CA ILE A 66 -12.34 7.61 13.79
C ILE A 66 -11.18 8.59 13.53
N THR A 67 -10.05 8.39 14.20
CA THR A 67 -8.90 9.29 14.12
C THR A 67 -8.29 9.33 12.72
N ILE A 68 -8.22 8.19 12.02
CA ILE A 68 -7.71 8.16 10.64
C ILE A 68 -8.64 8.91 9.68
N ASN A 69 -9.96 8.81 9.86
CA ASN A 69 -10.92 9.55 9.05
C ASN A 69 -10.77 11.05 9.25
N GLU A 70 -10.66 11.52 10.50
CA GLU A 70 -10.41 12.93 10.81
C GLU A 70 -9.09 13.41 10.21
N ALA A 71 -8.03 12.60 10.31
CA ALA A 71 -6.74 12.92 9.75
C ALA A 71 -6.80 13.03 8.22
N LEU A 72 -7.48 12.12 7.53
CA LEU A 72 -7.68 12.17 6.07
C LEU A 72 -8.52 13.37 5.64
N ILE A 73 -9.55 13.75 6.41
CA ILE A 73 -10.35 14.97 6.15
C ILE A 73 -9.47 16.20 6.26
N LYS A 74 -8.71 16.32 7.36
CA LYS A 74 -7.84 17.46 7.64
C LYS A 74 -6.83 17.71 6.53
N HIS A 75 -6.39 16.66 5.84
CA HIS A 75 -5.42 16.74 4.75
C HIS A 75 -6.03 16.76 3.35
N GLY A 76 -7.36 16.75 3.22
CA GLY A 76 -8.05 16.74 1.92
C GLY A 76 -7.79 15.45 1.11
N GLU A 77 -7.62 14.33 1.82
CA GLU A 77 -7.28 13.02 1.25
C GLU A 77 -8.46 12.04 1.29
N LEU A 78 -9.49 12.30 2.09
CA LEU A 78 -10.61 11.37 2.31
C LEU A 78 -11.29 10.93 1.01
N ASP A 79 -11.60 11.88 0.12
CA ASP A 79 -12.27 11.56 -1.15
C ASP A 79 -11.38 10.72 -2.08
N LYS A 80 -10.05 10.87 -1.98
CA LYS A 80 -9.09 10.11 -2.80
C LYS A 80 -9.01 8.64 -2.39
N VAL A 81 -9.39 8.33 -1.16
CA VAL A 81 -9.36 6.96 -0.63
C VAL A 81 -10.73 6.27 -0.69
N GLY A 82 -11.77 6.93 -1.21
CA GLY A 82 -13.11 6.37 -1.34
C GLY A 82 -14.07 6.73 -0.20
N GLY A 83 -13.71 7.70 0.64
CA GLY A 83 -14.58 8.19 1.70
C GLY A 83 -14.50 7.38 3.01
N ALA A 84 -15.21 7.86 4.03
CA ALA A 84 -15.25 7.22 5.34
C ALA A 84 -15.85 5.80 5.28
N GLU A 85 -16.75 5.55 4.34
CA GLU A 85 -17.32 4.22 4.11
C GLU A 85 -16.25 3.21 3.71
N TYR A 86 -15.26 3.61 2.90
CA TYR A 86 -14.18 2.71 2.51
C TYR A 86 -13.30 2.32 3.70
N ILE A 87 -12.96 3.27 4.57
CA ILE A 87 -12.23 3.00 5.81
C ILE A 87 -13.00 2.01 6.69
N ALA A 88 -14.32 2.20 6.84
CA ALA A 88 -15.15 1.26 7.58
C ALA A 88 -15.15 -0.15 6.94
N GLN A 89 -15.17 -0.24 5.61
CA GLN A 89 -15.07 -1.52 4.90
C GLN A 89 -13.71 -2.22 5.13
N LEU A 90 -12.60 -1.47 5.21
CA LEU A 90 -11.29 -2.06 5.53
C LEU A 90 -11.30 -2.74 6.89
N VAL A 91 -11.75 -2.03 7.91
CA VAL A 91 -11.84 -2.53 9.29
C VAL A 91 -12.77 -3.73 9.39
N ASN A 92 -13.93 -3.69 8.71
CA ASN A 92 -14.90 -4.79 8.72
C ASN A 92 -14.43 -6.04 7.95
N THR A 93 -13.39 -5.94 7.13
CA THR A 93 -12.84 -7.10 6.40
C THR A 93 -12.01 -8.00 7.33
N VAL A 94 -11.53 -7.47 8.47
CA VAL A 94 -10.61 -8.16 9.37
C VAL A 94 -11.33 -8.64 10.63
N ILE A 95 -11.29 -9.95 10.86
CA ILE A 95 -11.90 -10.57 12.05
C ILE A 95 -10.86 -10.78 13.16
N THR A 96 -9.60 -11.03 12.79
CA THR A 96 -8.52 -11.37 13.71
C THR A 96 -7.17 -10.91 13.17
N PRO A 97 -6.23 -10.47 14.03
CA PRO A 97 -4.86 -10.14 13.64
C PRO A 97 -3.98 -11.39 13.50
N ALA A 98 -4.48 -12.59 13.79
CA ALA A 98 -3.67 -13.82 13.86
C ALA A 98 -2.90 -14.17 12.58
N HIS A 99 -3.41 -13.79 11.41
CA HIS A 99 -2.74 -14.01 10.11
C HIS A 99 -2.11 -12.73 9.54
N PHE A 100 -1.92 -11.69 10.36
CA PHE A 100 -1.41 -10.39 9.90
C PHE A 100 -0.04 -10.54 9.23
N GLU A 101 0.90 -11.23 9.88
CA GLU A 101 2.25 -11.43 9.32
C GLU A 101 2.23 -12.21 7.99
N GLU A 102 1.36 -13.21 7.85
CA GLU A 102 1.18 -13.95 6.60
C GLU A 102 0.69 -13.03 5.47
N TYR A 103 -0.21 -12.09 5.77
CA TYR A 103 -0.66 -11.09 4.80
C TYR A 103 0.42 -10.06 4.46
N VAL A 104 1.24 -9.67 5.43
CA VAL A 104 2.41 -8.81 5.20
C VAL A 104 3.41 -9.50 4.26
N GLU A 105 3.73 -10.77 4.51
CA GLU A 105 4.62 -11.56 3.64
C GLU A 105 4.09 -11.67 2.20
N LEU A 106 2.79 -11.92 2.05
CA LEU A 106 2.16 -11.97 0.73
C LEU A 106 2.22 -10.62 0.01
N LEU A 107 2.03 -9.52 0.75
CA LEU A 107 2.13 -8.16 0.19
C LEU A 107 3.56 -7.85 -0.27
N GLU A 108 4.57 -8.17 0.55
CA GLU A 108 5.99 -8.04 0.23
C GLU A 108 6.35 -8.83 -1.04
N GLU A 109 5.88 -10.08 -1.15
CA GLU A 109 6.10 -10.92 -2.33
C GLU A 109 5.56 -10.25 -3.60
N LYS A 110 4.32 -9.73 -3.58
CA LYS A 110 3.75 -9.03 -4.74
C LYS A 110 4.49 -7.74 -5.04
N ALA A 111 4.88 -6.97 -4.03
CA ALA A 111 5.67 -5.76 -4.19
C ALA A 111 7.02 -6.03 -4.86
N LEU A 112 7.72 -7.07 -4.42
CA LEU A 112 8.99 -7.50 -5.03
C LEU A 112 8.81 -7.88 -6.49
N LEU A 113 7.79 -8.68 -6.81
CA LEU A 113 7.51 -9.08 -8.19
C LEU A 113 7.19 -7.86 -9.07
N ARG A 114 6.40 -6.88 -8.58
CA ARG A 114 6.19 -5.62 -9.33
C ARG A 114 7.49 -4.87 -9.57
N LYS A 115 8.35 -4.79 -8.56
CA LYS A 115 9.65 -4.10 -8.67
C LYS A 115 10.54 -4.74 -9.72
N ILE A 116 10.56 -6.08 -9.79
CA ILE A 116 11.28 -6.84 -10.83
C ILE A 116 10.71 -6.52 -12.21
N VAL A 117 9.39 -6.58 -12.39
CA VAL A 117 8.73 -6.25 -13.67
C VAL A 117 9.08 -4.83 -14.12
N LYS A 118 9.04 -3.85 -13.20
CA LYS A 118 9.41 -2.46 -13.47
C LYS A 118 10.86 -2.34 -13.91
N LEU A 119 11.80 -2.94 -13.16
CA LEU A 119 13.22 -2.90 -13.48
C LEU A 119 13.53 -3.51 -14.85
N CYS A 120 12.91 -4.64 -15.19
CA CYS A 120 13.05 -5.27 -16.50
C CYS A 120 12.50 -4.39 -17.61
N THR A 121 11.34 -3.78 -17.40
CA THR A 121 10.73 -2.84 -18.38
C THR A 121 11.63 -1.63 -18.60
N ASP A 122 12.11 -1.01 -17.53
CA ASP A 122 13.05 0.12 -17.58
C ASP A 122 14.38 -0.25 -18.27
N ALA A 123 14.86 -1.48 -18.08
CA ALA A 123 16.06 -1.98 -18.75
C ALA A 123 15.84 -2.15 -20.27
N ILE A 124 14.69 -2.71 -20.68
CA ILE A 124 14.30 -2.84 -22.07
C ILE A 124 14.16 -1.46 -22.73
N ASP A 125 13.47 -0.53 -22.08
CA ASP A 125 13.30 0.84 -22.58
C ASP A 125 14.63 1.56 -22.77
N ARG A 126 15.56 1.41 -21.81
CA ARG A 126 16.92 1.96 -21.94
C ARG A 126 17.69 1.34 -23.10
N ALA A 127 17.55 0.05 -23.35
CA ALA A 127 18.21 -0.62 -24.48
C ALA A 127 17.69 -0.08 -25.83
N TYR A 128 16.39 0.20 -25.96
CA TYR A 128 15.81 0.76 -27.18
C TYR A 128 16.19 2.22 -27.44
N ARG A 129 16.38 3.04 -26.38
CA ARG A 129 16.75 4.46 -26.53
C ARG A 129 18.17 4.68 -27.08
N GLY A 130 19.03 3.65 -27.06
CA GLY A 130 20.43 3.73 -27.52
C GLY A 130 21.31 4.65 -26.66
N PRO A 131 22.64 4.66 -26.85
CA PRO A 131 23.55 5.56 -26.14
C PRO A 131 23.45 6.99 -26.72
N GLY A 132 22.34 7.68 -26.44
CA GLY A 132 22.26 9.14 -26.57
C GLY A 132 22.56 9.77 -25.22
N ASP A 133 23.66 10.52 -25.12
CA ASP A 133 24.15 11.25 -23.93
C ASP A 133 24.91 10.46 -22.86
N VAL A 134 25.77 9.52 -23.26
CA VAL A 134 26.97 9.23 -22.44
C VAL A 134 28.09 10.16 -22.94
N LYS A 135 28.14 11.39 -22.42
CA LYS A 135 29.35 12.20 -22.52
C LYS A 135 30.38 11.58 -21.58
N LEU A 136 31.35 10.88 -22.17
CA LEU A 136 32.62 10.51 -21.53
C LEU A 136 33.37 11.77 -21.09
#